data_AF-A0A0A1PMQ4-F1
#
_entry.id   AF-A0A0A1PMQ4-F1
#
_cell.length_a   1.000
_cell.length_b   1.000
_cell.length_c   1.000
_cell.angle_alpha   90.00
_cell.angle_beta   90.00
_cell.angle_gamma   90.00
#
_symmetry.space_group_name_H-M   'P 1'
#
loop_
_entity.id
_entity.type
_entity.pdbx_description
1 polymer ?
#
loop_
_entity_poly.entity_id
_entity_poly.type
_entity_poly.pdbx_seq_one_letter_code
_entity_poly.pdbx_strand_id
1 'polypeptide(L)'
;MRIPARPFAALLTLGVLTASAMAAQEFSLEYRVERRSAADLNLDTCADVARREAEAVGYSQKVQRFPNQLAVVSGGPRGGGGSFVVYCIAVDDKTVQLVQVIDYQNRAQPAAEFADRVHKALLAAGR
;
A
#
# COMPACT_ATOMS: atom_id res chain seq x y z
N MET A 1 55.69 49.05 34.45
CA MET A 1 55.80 47.82 35.27
C MET A 1 54.39 47.53 35.80
N ARG A 2 53.61 46.52 35.43
CA ARG A 2 53.67 45.34 34.53
C ARG A 2 52.29 45.20 33.86
N ILE A 3 52.24 44.85 32.58
CA ILE A 3 51.01 44.55 31.81
C ILE A 3 50.66 43.07 32.08
N PRO A 4 49.44 42.72 32.54
CA PRO A 4 49.01 41.33 32.59
C PRO A 4 48.47 40.91 31.22
N ALA A 5 49.25 40.10 30.52
CA ALA A 5 48.82 39.30 29.38
C ALA A 5 47.91 38.16 29.87
N ARG A 6 46.75 37.97 29.24
CA ARG A 6 45.97 36.74 29.37
C ARG A 6 45.33 36.31 28.03
N PRO A 7 45.18 34.99 27.84
CA PRO A 7 45.48 34.32 26.58
C PRO A 7 44.27 34.18 25.64
N PHE A 8 44.61 34.00 24.36
CA PHE A 8 43.75 33.50 23.28
C PHE A 8 42.89 32.31 23.75
N ALA A 9 41.58 32.48 23.77
CA ALA A 9 40.63 31.37 23.77
C ALA A 9 40.20 31.13 22.32
N ALA A 10 40.82 30.14 21.67
CA ALA A 10 40.36 29.62 20.40
C ALA A 10 39.00 28.93 20.62
N LEU A 11 37.93 29.46 20.02
CA LEU A 11 36.64 28.77 19.95
C LEU A 11 36.79 27.54 19.05
N LEU A 12 36.78 26.35 19.66
CA LEU A 12 36.61 25.08 18.97
C LEU A 12 35.18 24.99 18.42
N THR A 13 35.09 24.88 17.10
CA THR A 13 33.89 24.56 16.33
C THR A 13 33.39 23.16 16.68
N LEU A 14 32.22 23.05 17.31
CA LEU A 14 31.38 21.86 17.18
C LEU A 14 30.23 22.19 16.23
N GLY A 15 30.49 22.00 14.94
CA GLY A 15 29.43 21.83 13.97
C GLY A 15 28.67 20.56 14.33
N VAL A 16 27.51 20.72 14.97
CA VAL A 16 26.54 19.64 15.11
C VAL A 16 25.99 19.41 13.71
N LEU A 17 26.60 18.46 13.00
CA LEU A 17 25.96 17.79 11.89
C LEU A 17 24.76 17.06 12.49
N THR A 18 23.61 17.73 12.56
CA THR A 18 22.33 17.06 12.72
C THR A 18 22.13 16.23 11.48
N ALA A 19 22.64 15.00 11.48
CA ALA A 19 22.17 13.98 10.57
C ALA A 19 20.66 13.87 10.84
N SER A 20 19.86 14.51 10.00
CA SER A 20 18.44 14.28 9.94
C SER A 20 18.26 12.85 9.49
N ALA A 21 18.28 11.93 10.46
CA ALA A 21 17.71 10.61 10.29
C ALA A 21 16.23 10.85 10.00
N MET A 22 15.87 10.92 8.72
CA MET A 22 14.52 10.63 8.30
C MET A 22 14.27 9.20 8.76
N ALA A 23 13.61 9.05 9.91
CA ALA A 23 13.10 7.75 10.32
C ALA A 23 12.28 7.24 9.14
N ALA A 24 12.73 6.15 8.51
CA ALA A 24 11.92 5.46 7.53
C ALA A 24 10.59 5.15 8.22
N GLN A 25 9.50 5.77 7.76
CA GLN A 25 8.18 5.45 8.30
C GLN A 25 7.99 3.96 8.09
N GLU A 26 7.81 3.21 9.17
CA GLU A 26 7.72 1.76 9.09
C GLU A 26 6.35 1.42 8.51
N PHE A 27 6.35 0.84 7.30
CA PHE A 27 5.15 0.37 6.63
C PHE A 27 5.35 -1.06 6.16
N SER A 28 4.26 -1.81 6.06
CA SER A 28 4.27 -3.14 5.45
C SER A 28 3.51 -3.13 4.13
N LEU A 29 3.91 -4.03 3.22
CA LEU A 29 3.28 -4.25 1.94
C LEU A 29 2.96 -5.72 1.77
N GLU A 30 1.71 -6.02 1.46
CA GLU A 30 1.24 -7.36 1.14
C GLU A 30 0.78 -7.42 -0.31
N TYR A 31 1.19 -8.49 -1.00
CA TYR A 31 0.77 -8.76 -2.36
C TYR A 31 0.17 -10.16 -2.47
N ARG A 32 -0.91 -10.27 -3.25
CA ARG A 32 -1.43 -11.54 -3.76
C ARG A 32 -1.64 -11.39 -5.26
N VAL A 33 -1.07 -12.26 -6.06
CA VAL A 33 -1.14 -12.19 -7.52
C VAL A 33 -1.60 -13.51 -8.08
N GLU A 34 -2.61 -13.48 -8.94
CA GLU A 34 -3.12 -14.67 -9.61
C GLU A 34 -3.47 -14.38 -11.06
N ARG A 35 -3.51 -15.43 -11.88
CA ARG A 35 -3.97 -15.36 -13.26
C ARG A 35 -5.04 -16.41 -13.50
N ARG A 36 -6.14 -16.01 -14.13
CA ARG A 36 -7.30 -16.86 -14.41
C ARG A 36 -7.77 -16.70 -15.85
N SER A 37 -8.49 -17.70 -16.35
CA SER A 37 -9.22 -17.54 -17.61
C SER A 37 -10.18 -16.35 -17.48
N ALA A 38 -10.27 -15.52 -18.52
CA ALA A 38 -11.25 -14.44 -18.59
C ALA A 38 -12.69 -14.99 -18.68
N ALA A 39 -12.85 -16.25 -19.10
CA ALA A 39 -14.13 -16.95 -19.06
C ALA A 39 -14.59 -17.26 -17.63
N ASP A 40 -13.63 -17.55 -16.72
CA ASP A 40 -13.94 -17.86 -15.33
C ASP A 40 -14.03 -16.58 -14.49
N LEU A 41 -13.14 -15.62 -14.74
CA LEU A 41 -13.10 -14.36 -14.01
C LEU A 41 -12.80 -13.19 -14.96
N ASN A 42 -13.82 -12.46 -15.37
CA ASN A 42 -13.66 -11.26 -16.19
C ASN A 42 -13.33 -10.00 -15.34
N LEU A 43 -12.96 -8.90 -16.02
CA LEU A 43 -12.56 -7.63 -15.38
C LEU A 43 -13.63 -7.07 -14.44
N ASP A 44 -14.90 -7.08 -14.87
CA ASP A 44 -15.99 -6.51 -14.08
C ASP A 44 -16.28 -7.35 -12.84
N THR A 45 -16.26 -8.67 -12.97
CA THR A 45 -16.46 -9.60 -11.86
C THR A 45 -15.32 -9.45 -10.85
N CYS A 46 -14.07 -9.39 -11.31
CA CYS A 46 -12.91 -9.14 -10.46
C CYS A 46 -13.04 -7.82 -9.69
N ALA A 47 -13.37 -6.71 -10.38
CA ALA A 47 -13.53 -5.41 -9.74
C ALA A 47 -14.69 -5.36 -8.76
N ASP A 48 -15.82 -5.99 -9.09
CA ASP A 48 -16.99 -6.00 -8.22
C ASP A 48 -16.79 -6.86 -6.98
N VAL A 49 -16.07 -7.98 -7.07
CA VAL A 49 -15.66 -8.77 -5.89
C VAL A 49 -14.79 -7.92 -4.97
N ALA A 50 -13.74 -7.29 -5.49
CA ALA A 50 -12.85 -6.45 -4.69
C ALA A 50 -13.60 -5.29 -4.03
N ARG A 51 -14.50 -4.62 -4.76
CA ARG A 51 -15.35 -3.55 -4.22
C ARG A 51 -16.23 -4.05 -3.07
N ARG A 52 -16.90 -5.19 -3.25
CA ARG A 52 -17.79 -5.78 -2.23
C ARG A 52 -17.04 -6.19 -0.97
N GLU A 53 -15.87 -6.80 -1.10
CA GLU A 53 -15.06 -7.19 0.07
C GLU A 53 -14.54 -5.97 0.83
N ALA A 54 -14.16 -4.89 0.13
CA ALA A 54 -13.81 -3.62 0.77
C ALA A 54 -15.01 -3.00 1.51
N GLU A 55 -16.18 -2.99 0.88
CA GLU A 55 -17.42 -2.48 1.48
C GLU A 55 -17.83 -3.29 2.71
N ALA A 56 -17.68 -4.62 2.68
CA ALA A 56 -18.02 -5.53 3.77
C ALA A 56 -17.19 -5.29 5.04
N VAL A 57 -15.98 -4.76 4.91
CA VAL A 57 -15.12 -4.36 6.05
C VAL A 57 -15.23 -2.86 6.37
N GLY A 58 -16.16 -2.15 5.73
CA GLY A 58 -16.43 -0.74 5.98
C GLY A 58 -15.39 0.22 5.39
N TYR A 59 -14.55 -0.22 4.47
CA TYR A 59 -13.56 0.63 3.81
C TYR A 59 -14.25 1.58 2.82
N SER A 60 -13.65 2.76 2.63
CA SER A 60 -13.97 3.61 1.48
C SER A 60 -13.21 3.11 0.26
N GLN A 61 -13.82 3.26 -0.92
CA GLN A 61 -13.34 2.65 -2.15
C GLN A 61 -13.77 3.45 -3.38
N LYS A 62 -12.88 3.47 -4.38
CA LYS A 62 -13.13 3.99 -5.72
C LYS A 62 -12.90 2.87 -6.73
N VAL A 63 -13.75 2.80 -7.75
CA VAL A 63 -13.55 1.92 -8.90
C VAL A 63 -13.25 2.76 -10.12
N GLN A 64 -12.20 2.39 -10.84
CA GLN A 64 -11.83 2.97 -12.13
C GLN A 64 -11.84 1.86 -13.17
N ARG A 65 -12.48 2.09 -14.31
CA ARG A 65 -12.61 1.11 -15.39
C ARG A 65 -12.01 1.69 -16.67
N PHE A 66 -11.17 0.88 -17.31
CA PHE A 66 -10.59 1.09 -18.61
C PHE A 66 -11.03 -0.10 -19.48
N PRO A 67 -12.06 0.07 -20.33
CA PRO A 67 -12.68 -1.03 -21.04
C PRO A 67 -11.68 -1.93 -21.75
N ASN A 68 -11.87 -3.25 -21.62
CA ASN A 68 -11.05 -4.31 -22.22
C ASN A 68 -9.57 -4.33 -21.83
N GLN A 69 -9.14 -3.54 -20.84
CA GLN A 69 -7.73 -3.42 -20.46
C GLN A 69 -7.52 -3.60 -18.96
N LEU A 70 -8.27 -2.84 -18.15
CA LEU A 70 -7.96 -2.70 -16.74
C LEU A 70 -9.19 -2.29 -15.93
N ALA A 71 -9.35 -2.84 -14.74
CA ALA A 71 -10.15 -2.25 -13.68
C ALA A 71 -9.29 -2.10 -12.42
N VAL A 72 -9.44 -0.98 -11.72
CA VAL A 72 -8.71 -0.67 -10.50
C VAL A 72 -9.69 -0.37 -9.38
N VAL A 73 -9.59 -1.10 -8.28
CA VAL A 73 -10.32 -0.81 -7.04
C VAL A 73 -9.32 -0.34 -6.01
N SER A 74 -9.41 0.89 -5.55
CA SER A 74 -8.50 1.42 -4.52
C SER A 74 -9.25 2.06 -3.38
N GLY A 75 -8.65 2.07 -2.20
CA GLY A 75 -9.34 2.53 -1.01
C GLY A 75 -8.56 2.31 0.28
N GLY A 76 -9.28 2.32 1.40
CA GLY A 76 -8.73 2.05 2.73
C GLY A 76 -9.72 2.27 3.86
N PRO A 77 -9.30 2.06 5.12
CA PRO A 77 -10.12 2.37 6.29
C PRO A 77 -10.50 3.86 6.31
N ARG A 78 -11.75 4.18 6.68
CA ARG A 78 -12.19 5.59 6.77
C ARG A 78 -11.40 6.41 7.80
N GLY A 79 -10.85 5.76 8.82
CA GLY A 79 -9.97 6.36 9.83
C GLY A 79 -8.49 6.44 9.44
N GLY A 80 -8.13 6.06 8.21
CA GLY A 80 -6.74 5.98 7.75
C GLY A 80 -5.98 4.77 8.29
N GLY A 81 -4.65 4.85 8.29
CA GLY A 81 -3.77 3.79 8.80
C GLY A 81 -3.38 2.71 7.78
N GLY A 82 -4.06 2.66 6.63
CA GLY A 82 -3.66 1.80 5.52
C GLY A 82 -4.35 2.18 4.22
N SER A 83 -3.92 1.54 3.15
CA SER A 83 -4.58 1.64 1.84
C SER A 83 -4.51 0.31 1.11
N PHE A 84 -5.32 0.16 0.07
CA PHE A 84 -5.24 -0.98 -0.81
C PHE A 84 -5.44 -0.55 -2.26
N VAL A 85 -4.93 -1.38 -3.17
CA VAL A 85 -5.21 -1.33 -4.59
C VAL A 85 -5.38 -2.75 -5.11
N VAL A 86 -6.48 -2.99 -5.81
CA VAL A 86 -6.71 -4.22 -6.56
C VAL A 86 -6.70 -3.88 -8.04
N TYR A 87 -5.77 -4.47 -8.79
CA TYR A 87 -5.75 -4.40 -10.24
C TYR A 87 -6.36 -5.66 -10.83
N CYS A 88 -7.30 -5.51 -11.75
CA CYS A 88 -7.82 -6.55 -12.62
C CYS A 88 -7.37 -6.20 -14.04
N ILE A 89 -6.45 -6.97 -14.62
CA ILE A 89 -5.73 -6.64 -15.85
C ILE A 89 -6.08 -7.68 -16.91
N ALA A 90 -6.53 -7.24 -18.08
CA ALA A 90 -6.73 -8.13 -19.21
C ALA A 90 -5.39 -8.42 -19.88
N VAL A 91 -5.09 -9.70 -20.06
CA VAL A 91 -3.91 -10.19 -20.78
C VAL A 91 -4.37 -11.35 -21.64
N ASP A 92 -4.53 -11.13 -22.94
CA ASP A 92 -5.10 -12.09 -23.89
C ASP A 92 -6.45 -12.65 -23.41
N ASP A 93 -6.57 -13.97 -23.28
CA ASP A 93 -7.75 -14.67 -22.78
C ASP A 93 -7.76 -14.79 -21.25
N LYS A 94 -6.91 -14.05 -20.54
CA LYS A 94 -6.73 -14.12 -19.09
C LYS A 94 -7.06 -12.80 -18.41
N THR A 95 -7.47 -12.92 -17.15
CA THR A 95 -7.49 -11.83 -16.19
C THR A 95 -6.40 -12.07 -15.15
N VAL A 96 -5.48 -11.12 -15.02
CA VAL A 96 -4.54 -11.06 -13.90
C VAL A 96 -5.15 -10.22 -12.79
N GLN A 97 -5.13 -10.73 -11.58
CA GLN A 97 -5.54 -10.00 -10.39
C GLN A 97 -4.33 -9.77 -9.48
N LEU A 98 -4.12 -8.53 -9.07
CA LEU A 98 -3.11 -8.14 -8.09
C LEU A 98 -3.82 -7.44 -6.95
N VAL A 99 -3.75 -8.00 -5.75
CA VAL A 99 -4.21 -7.37 -4.51
C VAL A 99 -2.97 -6.84 -3.80
N GLN A 100 -2.88 -5.52 -3.66
CA GLN A 100 -1.85 -4.83 -2.90
C GLN A 100 -2.50 -4.18 -1.68
N VAL A 101 -1.92 -4.38 -0.51
CA VAL A 101 -2.34 -3.71 0.73
C VAL A 101 -1.13 -3.09 1.40
N ILE A 102 -1.31 -1.87 1.90
CA ILE A 102 -0.28 -1.07 2.56
C ILE A 102 -0.76 -0.78 3.98
N ASP A 103 0.07 -1.10 4.97
CA ASP A 103 -0.15 -0.70 6.37
C ASP A 103 0.84 0.40 6.74
N TYR A 104 0.35 1.60 7.06
CA TYR A 104 1.19 2.75 7.41
C TYR A 104 1.54 2.82 8.91
N GLN A 105 0.97 1.93 9.73
CA GLN A 105 1.18 1.88 11.17
C GLN A 105 1.93 0.61 11.59
N ASN A 106 2.38 -0.18 10.62
CA ASN A 106 3.06 -1.46 10.81
C ASN A 106 2.31 -2.41 11.77
N ARG A 107 0.97 -2.41 11.71
CA ARG A 107 0.14 -3.35 12.46
C ARG A 107 0.01 -4.70 11.76
N ALA A 108 0.51 -4.82 10.52
CA ALA A 108 0.68 -5.95 9.60
C ALA A 108 -0.52 -6.91 9.46
N GLN A 109 -1.03 -7.45 10.57
CA GLN A 109 -2.17 -8.36 10.62
C GLN A 109 -3.41 -7.84 9.91
N PRO A 110 -3.94 -6.62 10.17
CA PRO A 110 -5.17 -6.18 9.49
C PRO A 110 -5.00 -6.05 7.97
N ALA A 111 -3.81 -5.70 7.50
CA ALA A 111 -3.50 -5.59 6.09
C ALA A 111 -3.40 -6.98 5.42
N ALA A 112 -2.70 -7.92 6.05
CA ALA A 112 -2.59 -9.30 5.57
C ALA A 112 -3.96 -9.99 5.55
N GLU A 113 -4.77 -9.85 6.59
CA GLU A 113 -6.12 -10.41 6.67
C GLU A 113 -7.04 -9.86 5.57
N PHE A 114 -6.96 -8.55 5.30
CA PHE A 114 -7.71 -7.95 4.22
C PHE A 114 -7.24 -8.46 2.84
N ALA A 115 -5.93 -8.55 2.62
CA ALA A 115 -5.37 -9.12 1.40
C ALA A 115 -5.86 -10.55 1.15
N ASP A 116 -5.82 -11.39 2.19
CA ASP A 116 -6.26 -12.79 2.14
C ASP A 116 -7.76 -12.92 1.91
N ARG A 117 -8.58 -12.06 2.54
CA ARG A 117 -10.03 -11.99 2.31
C ARG A 117 -10.33 -11.75 0.83
N VAL A 118 -9.78 -10.67 0.27
CA VAL A 118 -10.05 -10.29 -1.13
C VAL A 118 -9.55 -11.38 -2.07
N HIS A 119 -8.33 -11.88 -1.85
CA HIS A 119 -7.75 -12.94 -2.66
C HIS A 119 -8.60 -14.23 -2.63
N LYS A 120 -9.04 -14.66 -1.44
CA LYS A 120 -9.91 -15.84 -1.30
C LYS A 120 -11.24 -15.65 -2.03
N ALA A 121 -11.85 -14.47 -1.93
CA ALA A 121 -13.10 -14.17 -2.62
C ALA A 121 -12.93 -14.21 -4.15
N LEU A 122 -11.83 -13.65 -4.66
CA LEU A 122 -11.49 -13.71 -6.07
C LEU A 122 -11.20 -15.15 -6.56
N LEU A 123 -10.52 -15.96 -5.72
CA LEU A 123 -10.30 -17.38 -5.98
C LEU A 123 -11.60 -18.20 -5.94
N ALA A 124 -12.61 -17.77 -5.21
CA ALA A 124 -13.93 -18.40 -5.24
C ALA A 124 -14.74 -17.98 -6.48
N ALA A 125 -14.64 -16.71 -6.89
CA ALA A 125 -15.47 -16.13 -7.95
C ALA A 125 -15.15 -16.59 -9.38
N GLY A 126 -13.98 -17.19 -9.61
CA GLY A 126 -13.59 -17.72 -10.93
C GLY A 126 -13.39 -19.24 -10.94
N ARG A 127 -14.18 -19.96 -10.16
CA ARG A 127 -14.28 -21.42 -10.26
C ARG A 127 -15.47 -21.81 -11.11
#